data_AF-A0A967K1W4-F1
#
_entry.id   AF-A0A967K1W4-F1
#
_cell.length_a   1.000
_cell.length_b   1.000
_cell.length_c   1.000
_cell.angle_alpha   90.00
_cell.angle_beta   90.00
_cell.angle_gamma   90.00
#
_symmetry.space_group_name_H-M   'P 1'
#
loop_
_entity.id
_entity.type
_entity.pdbx_description
1 polymer ?
#
loop_
_entity_poly.entity_id
_entity_poly.type
_entity_poly.pdbx_seq_one_letter_code
_entity_poly.pdbx_strand_id
1 'polypeptide(L)'
;MIGVLGLIILYGTAYLLSRDRHAVDWRTLIWGFALQLIFAVIVIKTTPGQALFAGIADGVTRLLEFADAGSDFVFGPLAAAETSGFVLAFQVLPVVIFIASFFSVLYFIGLMQRVVLLMARGMQRTMGVSGAESLAAAANVFMGQTEAPIIIAPYVPRMTRSELMALMTGGFATVSGA
;
A
#
# COMPACT_ATOMS: atom_id res chain seq x y z
N MET A 1 -27.25 5.65 -3.18
CA MET A 1 -27.64 5.04 -4.47
C MET A 1 -26.53 5.15 -5.52
N ILE A 2 -25.96 6.33 -5.77
CA ILE A 2 -24.88 6.53 -6.76
C ILE A 2 -23.65 5.62 -6.49
N GLY A 3 -23.21 5.47 -5.24
CA GLY A 3 -22.07 4.61 -4.91
C GLY A 3 -22.27 3.12 -5.23
N VAL A 4 -23.48 2.59 -5.03
CA VAL A 4 -23.80 1.19 -5.37
C VAL A 4 -23.81 1.01 -6.88
N LEU A 5 -24.36 1.97 -7.62
CA LEU A 5 -24.38 1.95 -9.08
C LEU A 5 -22.96 2.02 -9.67
N GLY A 6 -22.09 2.85 -9.11
CA GLY A 6 -20.67 2.90 -9.48
C GLY A 6 -19.96 1.56 -9.25
N LEU A 7 -20.24 0.89 -8.11
CA LEU A 7 -19.68 -0.43 -7.81
C LEU A 7 -20.11 -1.49 -8.82
N ILE A 8 -21.40 -1.52 -9.18
CA ILE A 8 -21.95 -2.44 -10.18
C ILE A 8 -21.29 -2.21 -11.54
N ILE A 9 -21.13 -0.95 -11.96
CA ILE A 9 -20.47 -0.62 -13.24
C ILE A 9 -19.00 -1.05 -13.22
N LEU A 10 -18.28 -0.83 -12.12
CA LEU A 10 -16.87 -1.19 -11.99
C LEU A 10 -16.67 -2.71 -12.09
N TYR A 11 -17.37 -3.48 -11.26
CA TYR A 11 -17.30 -4.95 -11.30
C TYR A 11 -17.87 -5.51 -12.60
N GLY A 12 -18.93 -4.90 -13.15
CA GLY A 12 -19.49 -5.28 -14.45
C GLY A 12 -18.47 -5.10 -15.58
N THR A 13 -17.75 -3.98 -15.61
CA THR A 13 -16.68 -3.72 -16.59
C THR A 13 -15.53 -4.72 -16.43
N ALA A 14 -15.10 -4.98 -15.20
CA ALA A 14 -14.06 -5.98 -14.91
C ALA A 14 -14.48 -7.39 -15.36
N TYR A 15 -15.75 -7.76 -15.15
CA TYR A 15 -16.30 -9.06 -15.59
C TYR A 15 -16.42 -9.15 -17.12
N LEU A 16 -16.79 -8.06 -17.80
CA LEU A 16 -16.87 -8.02 -19.27
C LEU A 16 -15.49 -8.19 -19.92
N LEU A 17 -14.47 -7.57 -19.34
CA LEU A 17 -13.07 -7.65 -19.77
C LEU A 17 -12.35 -8.93 -19.28
N SER A 18 -13.00 -9.77 -18.46
CA SER A 18 -12.42 -11.01 -17.97
C SER A 18 -12.13 -11.99 -19.12
N ARG A 19 -10.93 -12.59 -19.07
CA ARG A 19 -10.48 -13.58 -20.06
C ARG A 19 -11.31 -14.86 -20.00
N ASP A 20 -11.67 -15.31 -18.81
CA ASP A 20 -12.50 -16.48 -18.59
C ASP A 20 -13.50 -16.18 -17.47
N ARG A 21 -14.78 -16.11 -17.83
CA ARG A 21 -15.88 -15.75 -16.92
C ARG A 21 -16.34 -16.91 -16.04
N HIS A 22 -16.03 -18.14 -16.43
CA HIS A 22 -16.40 -19.34 -15.68
C HIS A 22 -15.36 -19.70 -14.62
N ALA A 23 -14.10 -19.31 -14.82
CA ALA A 23 -13.02 -19.51 -13.87
C ALA A 23 -12.96 -18.45 -12.74
N VAL A 24 -13.96 -17.57 -12.63
CA VAL A 24 -14.01 -16.55 -11.57
C VAL A 24 -14.27 -17.21 -10.22
N ASP A 25 -13.31 -17.12 -9.32
CA ASP A 25 -13.46 -17.59 -7.95
C ASP A 25 -14.28 -16.58 -7.12
N TRP A 26 -15.53 -16.95 -6.86
CA TRP A 26 -16.46 -16.16 -6.06
C TRP A 26 -16.02 -15.98 -4.61
N ARG A 27 -15.27 -16.92 -4.04
CA ARG A 27 -14.74 -16.80 -2.68
C ARG A 27 -13.76 -15.63 -2.62
N THR A 28 -12.81 -15.57 -3.54
CA THR A 28 -11.80 -14.50 -3.60
C THR A 28 -12.46 -13.14 -3.82
N LEU A 29 -13.43 -13.06 -4.74
CA LEU A 29 -14.15 -11.82 -5.02
C LEU A 29 -14.93 -11.31 -3.81
N ILE A 30 -15.73 -12.17 -3.17
CA ILE A 30 -16.57 -11.81 -2.03
C ILE A 30 -15.70 -11.42 -0.83
N TRP A 31 -14.66 -12.20 -0.51
CA TRP A 31 -13.76 -11.87 0.60
C TRP A 31 -12.96 -10.59 0.33
N GLY A 32 -12.46 -10.39 -0.88
CA GLY A 32 -11.74 -9.16 -1.23
C GLY A 32 -12.62 -7.92 -1.02
N PHE A 33 -13.84 -7.95 -1.54
CA PHE A 33 -14.80 -6.86 -1.35
C PHE A 33 -15.22 -6.68 0.12
N ALA A 34 -15.52 -7.78 0.81
CA ALA A 34 -15.95 -7.76 2.20
C ALA A 34 -14.86 -7.20 3.12
N LEU A 35 -13.60 -7.63 2.95
CA LEU A 35 -12.48 -7.12 3.74
C LEU A 35 -12.26 -5.63 3.51
N GLN A 36 -12.32 -5.17 2.26
CA GLN A 36 -12.19 -3.75 1.94
C GLN A 36 -13.32 -2.92 2.57
N LEU A 37 -14.57 -3.40 2.51
CA LEU A 37 -15.72 -2.70 3.08
C LEU A 37 -15.71 -2.71 4.61
N ILE A 38 -15.37 -3.84 5.24
CA ILE A 38 -15.22 -3.97 6.69
C ILE A 38 -14.13 -3.02 7.17
N PHE A 39 -12.97 -3.01 6.51
CA PHE A 39 -11.87 -2.10 6.84
C PHE A 39 -12.32 -0.63 6.72
N ALA A 40 -12.96 -0.26 5.62
CA ALA A 40 -13.47 1.11 5.43
C ALA A 40 -14.48 1.52 6.52
N VAL A 41 -15.41 0.63 6.91
CA VAL A 41 -16.37 0.91 7.98
C VAL A 41 -15.68 1.05 9.33
N ILE A 42 -14.73 0.16 9.65
CA ILE A 42 -13.97 0.24 10.91
C ILE A 42 -13.24 1.59 10.98
N VAL A 43 -12.50 1.95 9.94
CA VAL A 43 -11.68 3.17 9.95
C VAL A 43 -12.52 4.44 9.91
N ILE A 44 -13.55 4.51 9.06
CA ILE A 44 -14.28 5.76 8.79
C ILE A 44 -15.49 5.95 9.72
N LYS A 45 -16.14 4.88 10.17
CA LYS A 45 -17.40 4.99 10.94
C LYS A 45 -17.24 4.74 12.43
N THR A 46 -16.22 4.01 12.87
CA THR A 46 -16.07 3.70 14.30
C THR A 46 -15.16 4.70 14.99
N THR A 47 -15.58 5.21 16.15
CA THR A 47 -14.77 6.10 17.01
C THR A 47 -13.41 5.50 17.38
N PRO A 48 -13.27 4.23 17.80
CA PRO A 48 -11.95 3.66 18.08
C PRO A 48 -11.09 3.53 16.82
N GLY A 49 -11.69 3.24 15.65
CA GLY A 49 -10.96 3.18 14.38
C GLY A 49 -10.43 4.56 13.97
N GLN A 50 -11.25 5.60 14.05
CA GLN A 50 -10.83 6.97 13.78
C GLN A 50 -9.71 7.42 14.74
N ALA A 51 -9.85 7.12 16.05
CA ALA A 51 -8.83 7.47 17.04
C ALA A 51 -7.50 6.75 16.79
N LEU A 52 -7.54 5.46 16.44
CA LEU A 52 -6.34 4.69 16.09
C LEU A 52 -5.63 5.29 14.88
N PHE A 53 -6.37 5.57 13.80
CA PHE A 53 -5.78 6.11 12.57
C PHE A 53 -5.35 7.57 12.71
N ALA A 54 -6.02 8.36 13.55
CA ALA A 54 -5.54 9.69 13.93
C ALA A 54 -4.19 9.59 14.66
N GLY A 55 -4.04 8.66 15.60
CA GLY A 55 -2.76 8.45 16.28
C GLY A 55 -1.64 7.96 15.33
N ILE A 56 -1.97 7.13 14.34
CA ILE A 56 -1.02 6.75 13.28
C ILE A 56 -0.66 7.97 12.44
N ALA A 57 -1.64 8.79 12.02
CA ALA A 57 -1.41 9.99 11.24
C ALA A 57 -0.52 10.99 11.99
N ASP A 58 -0.77 11.23 13.28
CA ASP A 58 0.09 12.07 14.13
C ASP A 58 1.52 11.53 14.20
N GLY A 59 1.68 10.21 14.28
CA GLY A 59 2.99 9.54 14.23
C GLY A 59 3.71 9.78 12.91
N VAL A 60 3.00 9.70 11.78
CA VAL A 60 3.55 10.02 10.45
C VAL A 60 3.91 11.50 10.36
N THR A 61 3.05 12.41 10.85
CA THR A 61 3.35 13.85 10.87
C THR A 61 4.63 14.16 11.65
N ARG A 62 4.85 13.54 12.80
CA ARG A 62 6.11 13.68 13.55
C ARG A 62 7.33 13.15 12.80
N LEU A 63 7.18 12.06 12.03
CA LEU A 63 8.24 11.58 11.16
C LEU A 63 8.56 12.59 10.05
N LEU A 64 7.55 13.25 9.49
CA LEU A 64 7.74 14.32 8.51
C LEU A 64 8.45 15.53 9.12
N GLU A 65 8.11 15.92 10.36
CA GLU A 65 8.81 17.00 11.07
C GLU A 65 10.31 16.70 11.28
N PHE A 66 10.68 15.44 11.53
CA PHE A 66 12.09 15.04 11.59
C PHE A 66 12.79 15.10 10.22
N ALA A 67 12.06 14.79 9.14
CA ALA A 67 12.57 14.93 7.78
C ALA A 67 12.80 16.41 7.43
N ASP A 68 11.88 17.30 7.83
CA ASP A 68 11.99 18.74 7.63
C ASP A 68 13.21 19.31 8.38
N ALA A 69 13.42 18.92 9.64
CA ALA A 69 14.61 19.31 10.39
C ALA A 69 15.92 18.84 9.71
N GLY A 70 15.90 17.67 9.07
CA GLY A 70 17.02 17.18 8.26
C GLY A 70 17.23 17.99 6.98
N SER A 71 16.15 18.40 6.31
CA SER A 71 16.19 19.26 5.13
C SER A 71 16.74 20.65 5.45
N ASP A 72 16.29 21.26 6.55
CA ASP A 72 16.78 22.55 7.04
C ASP A 72 18.28 22.51 7.36
N PHE A 73 18.77 21.41 7.93
CA PHE A 73 20.20 21.23 8.18
C PHE A 73 21.03 21.17 6.88
N VAL A 74 20.52 20.53 5.83
CA VAL A 74 21.23 20.32 4.56
C VAL A 74 21.13 21.55 3.64
N PHE A 75 19.94 22.15 3.53
CA PHE A 75 19.61 23.17 2.53
C PHE A 75 19.36 24.57 3.13
N GLY A 76 19.21 24.70 4.45
CA GLY A 76 19.06 25.98 5.13
C GLY A 76 17.87 26.81 4.60
N PRO A 77 18.05 28.11 4.29
CA PRO A 77 16.96 28.99 3.84
C PRO A 77 16.30 28.59 2.50
N LEU A 78 16.90 27.68 1.74
CA LEU A 78 16.33 27.17 0.49
C LEU A 78 15.26 26.08 0.73
N ALA A 79 15.24 25.44 1.90
CA ALA A 79 14.18 24.54 2.32
C ALA A 79 12.93 25.30 2.81
N ALA A 80 13.13 26.47 3.41
CA ALA A 80 12.06 27.32 3.91
C ALA A 80 11.27 27.97 2.75
N ALA A 81 9.99 27.61 2.64
CA ALA A 81 9.07 28.15 1.62
C ALA A 81 8.96 29.69 1.68
N GLU A 82 9.21 30.25 2.86
CA GLU A 82 9.05 31.68 3.17
C GLU A 82 10.08 32.57 2.47
N THR A 83 11.28 32.05 2.17
CA THR A 83 12.40 32.85 1.61
C THR A 83 12.58 32.68 0.10
N SER A 84 12.16 31.55 -0.50
CA SER A 84 12.42 31.23 -1.92
C SER A 84 11.18 30.79 -2.71
N GLY A 85 10.00 30.76 -2.08
CA GLY A 85 8.80 30.16 -2.65
C GLY A 85 8.80 28.62 -2.50
N PHE A 86 7.68 27.97 -2.83
CA PHE A 86 7.58 26.51 -2.80
C PHE A 86 8.48 25.89 -3.89
N VAL A 87 9.63 25.36 -3.50
CA VAL A 87 10.53 24.64 -4.39
C VAL A 87 10.38 23.14 -4.14
N LEU A 88 9.67 22.46 -5.03
CA LEU A 88 9.36 21.03 -4.94
C LEU A 88 10.61 20.17 -4.65
N ALA A 89 11.75 20.53 -5.25
CA ALA A 89 13.01 19.80 -5.07
C ALA A 89 13.51 19.78 -3.62
N PHE A 90 13.29 20.85 -2.83
CA PHE A 90 13.82 20.96 -1.47
C PHE A 90 12.80 20.60 -0.38
N GLN A 91 11.53 20.46 -0.74
CA GLN A 91 10.47 20.11 0.22
C GLN A 91 9.95 18.69 0.05
N VAL A 92 9.90 18.18 -1.18
CA VAL A 92 9.33 16.84 -1.43
C VAL A 92 10.43 15.78 -1.49
N LEU A 93 11.54 16.02 -2.21
CA LEU A 93 12.58 15.00 -2.38
C LEU A 93 13.29 14.58 -1.07
N PRO A 94 13.60 15.49 -0.12
CA PRO A 94 14.23 15.08 1.14
C PRO A 94 13.33 14.18 1.99
N VAL A 95 12.02 14.42 1.98
CA VAL A 95 11.03 13.57 2.65
C VAL A 95 11.04 12.17 2.06
N VAL A 96 11.03 12.03 0.72
CA VAL A 96 11.12 10.74 0.02
C VAL A 96 12.38 9.98 0.45
N ILE A 97 13.54 10.66 0.48
CA ILE A 97 14.83 10.06 0.88
C ILE A 97 14.79 9.60 2.34
N PHE A 98 14.25 10.43 3.23
CA PHE A 98 14.15 10.10 4.65
C PHE A 98 13.26 8.87 4.86
N ILE A 99 12.06 8.86 4.27
CA ILE A 99 11.11 7.75 4.43
C ILE A 99 11.68 6.45 3.81
N ALA A 100 12.33 6.52 2.65
CA ALA A 100 13.00 5.37 2.05
C ALA A 100 14.10 4.81 2.97
N SER A 101 14.92 5.67 3.60
CA SER A 101 15.95 5.25 4.54
C SER A 101 15.36 4.63 5.81
N PHE A 102 14.26 5.19 6.33
CA PHE A 102 13.55 4.69 7.50
C PHE A 102 12.98 3.29 7.26
N PHE A 103 12.28 3.09 6.13
CA PHE A 103 11.80 1.77 5.76
C PHE A 103 12.94 0.79 5.53
N SER A 104 14.05 1.21 4.90
CA SER A 104 15.24 0.36 4.73
C SER A 104 15.76 -0.18 6.08
N VAL A 105 15.84 0.67 7.10
CA VAL A 105 16.19 0.26 8.48
C VAL A 105 15.16 -0.72 9.04
N LEU A 106 13.85 -0.44 8.89
CA LEU A 106 12.78 -1.33 9.34
C LEU A 106 12.81 -2.72 8.67
N TYR A 107 13.26 -2.79 7.42
CA TYR A 107 13.52 -4.03 6.71
C TYR A 107 14.78 -4.73 7.22
N PHE A 108 15.86 -4.01 7.48
CA PHE A 108 17.09 -4.59 8.02
C PHE A 108 16.87 -5.24 9.40
N ILE A 109 16.09 -4.59 10.27
CA ILE A 109 15.78 -5.13 11.62
C ILE A 109 14.74 -6.28 11.59
N GLY A 110 14.11 -6.56 10.46
CA GLY A 110 13.14 -7.64 10.33
C GLY A 110 11.69 -7.31 10.72
N LEU A 111 11.36 -6.03 11.00
CA LEU A 111 10.01 -5.66 11.46
C LEU A 111 9.00 -5.74 10.33
N MET A 112 9.34 -5.19 9.16
CA MET A 112 8.46 -5.16 8.00
C MET A 112 8.10 -6.56 7.51
N GLN A 113 9.05 -7.48 7.54
CA GLN A 113 8.84 -8.88 7.17
C GLN A 113 7.79 -9.54 8.07
N ARG A 114 7.75 -9.20 9.36
CA ARG A 114 6.72 -9.73 10.29
C ARG A 114 5.34 -9.16 9.98
N VAL A 115 5.24 -7.86 9.70
CA VAL A 115 3.97 -7.19 9.34
C VAL A 115 3.42 -7.74 8.03
N VAL A 116 4.27 -7.80 6.99
CA VAL A 116 3.91 -8.34 5.67
C VAL A 116 3.48 -9.80 5.78
N LEU A 117 4.20 -10.63 6.54
CA LEU A 117 3.84 -12.04 6.73
C LEU A 117 2.50 -12.21 7.46
N LEU A 118 2.20 -11.35 8.44
CA LEU A 118 0.92 -11.37 9.17
C LEU A 118 -0.24 -11.05 8.21
N MET A 119 -0.09 -9.99 7.41
CA MET A 119 -1.08 -9.60 6.40
C MET A 119 -1.28 -10.68 5.33
N ALA A 120 -0.18 -11.21 4.78
CA ALA A 120 -0.22 -12.26 3.77
C ALA A 120 -0.92 -13.52 4.28
N ARG A 121 -0.65 -13.92 5.53
CA ARG A 121 -1.35 -15.04 6.19
C ARG A 121 -2.83 -14.75 6.42
N GLY A 122 -3.21 -13.49 6.65
CA GLY A 122 -4.60 -13.07 6.72
C GLY A 122 -5.31 -13.30 5.39
N MET A 123 -4.74 -12.77 4.31
CA MET A 123 -5.27 -12.90 2.95
C MET A 123 -5.34 -14.35 2.48
N GLN A 124 -4.29 -15.14 2.73
CA GLN A 124 -4.26 -16.57 2.38
C GLN A 124 -5.38 -17.35 3.08
N ARG A 125 -5.68 -17.04 4.35
CA ARG A 125 -6.74 -17.73 5.10
C ARG A 125 -8.14 -17.33 4.66
N THR A 126 -8.37 -16.04 4.40
CA THR A 126 -9.70 -15.54 4.01
C THR A 126 -9.99 -15.86 2.55
N MET A 127 -9.18 -15.29 1.65
CA MET A 127 -9.39 -15.32 0.20
C MET A 127 -8.90 -16.61 -0.45
N GLY A 128 -8.04 -17.42 0.20
CA GLY A 128 -7.56 -18.69 -0.37
C GLY A 128 -6.54 -18.53 -1.50
N VAL A 129 -6.02 -17.31 -1.66
CA VAL A 129 -5.00 -16.90 -2.63
C VAL A 129 -3.62 -17.48 -2.30
N SER A 130 -2.73 -17.50 -3.29
CA SER A 130 -1.38 -18.04 -3.14
C SER A 130 -0.55 -17.23 -2.14
N GLY A 131 0.42 -17.90 -1.49
CA GLY A 131 1.31 -17.23 -0.54
C GLY A 131 2.15 -16.13 -1.21
N ALA A 132 2.53 -16.33 -2.48
CA ALA A 132 3.38 -15.40 -3.20
C ALA A 132 2.60 -14.13 -3.62
N GLU A 133 1.36 -14.27 -4.11
CA GLU A 133 0.52 -13.10 -4.42
C GLU A 133 0.06 -12.37 -3.15
N SER A 134 -0.22 -13.10 -2.06
CA SER A 134 -0.57 -12.49 -0.77
C SER A 134 0.59 -11.71 -0.16
N LEU A 135 1.82 -12.24 -0.26
CA LEU A 135 3.01 -11.54 0.23
C LEU A 135 3.29 -10.29 -0.61
N ALA A 136 3.15 -10.38 -1.93
CA ALA A 136 3.33 -9.23 -2.82
C ALA A 136 2.29 -8.14 -2.56
N ALA A 137 1.01 -8.51 -2.44
CA ALA A 137 -0.07 -7.56 -2.13
C ALA A 137 0.13 -6.89 -0.77
N ALA A 138 0.58 -7.63 0.25
CA ALA A 138 0.89 -7.06 1.56
C ALA A 138 2.14 -6.17 1.54
N ALA A 139 3.16 -6.51 0.75
CA ALA A 139 4.37 -5.70 0.60
C ALA A 139 4.08 -4.38 -0.13
N ASN A 140 3.22 -4.41 -1.17
CA ASN A 140 2.78 -3.23 -1.95
C ASN A 140 2.11 -2.13 -1.12
N VAL A 141 1.66 -2.42 0.11
CA VAL A 141 1.10 -1.40 1.02
C VAL A 141 2.17 -0.46 1.56
N PHE A 142 3.42 -0.92 1.65
CA PHE A 142 4.53 -0.17 2.23
C PHE A 142 5.60 0.17 1.21
N MET A 143 5.79 -0.71 0.23
CA MET A 143 6.79 -0.59 -0.82
C MET A 143 6.17 -0.19 -2.14
N GLY A 144 6.94 0.55 -2.94
CA GLY A 144 6.56 0.87 -4.31
C GLY A 144 6.47 -0.39 -5.19
N GLN A 145 5.77 -0.24 -6.31
CA GLN A 145 5.57 -1.28 -7.33
C GLN A 145 6.87 -1.92 -7.86
N THR A 146 8.02 -1.23 -7.74
CA THR A 146 9.35 -1.74 -8.13
C THR A 146 10.08 -2.49 -7.02
N GLU A 147 9.72 -2.25 -5.76
CA GLU A 147 10.41 -2.77 -4.58
C GLU A 147 9.71 -4.00 -4.00
N ALA A 148 8.38 -4.00 -3.98
CA ALA A 148 7.60 -5.13 -3.49
C ALA A 148 7.89 -6.45 -4.24
N PRO A 149 8.10 -6.48 -5.57
CA PRO A 149 8.45 -7.72 -6.27
C PRO A 149 9.83 -8.27 -5.90
N ILE A 150 10.74 -7.46 -5.37
CA ILE A 150 12.09 -7.91 -4.97
C ILE A 150 12.01 -8.89 -3.80
N ILE A 151 11.09 -8.66 -2.85
CA ILE A 151 10.89 -9.55 -1.70
C ILE A 151 10.46 -10.95 -2.14
N ILE A 152 9.65 -11.04 -3.20
CA ILE A 152 9.17 -12.32 -3.73
C ILE A 152 9.91 -12.75 -4.99
N ALA A 153 11.03 -12.13 -5.34
CA ALA A 153 11.75 -12.37 -6.58
C ALA A 153 12.03 -13.86 -6.87
N PRO A 154 12.34 -14.73 -5.87
CA PRO A 154 12.52 -16.16 -6.12
C PRO A 154 11.26 -16.90 -6.60
N TYR A 155 10.07 -16.36 -6.31
CA TYR A 155 8.78 -16.95 -6.65
C TYR A 155 8.24 -16.45 -7.99
N VAL A 156 8.62 -15.24 -8.43
CA VAL A 156 8.14 -14.62 -9.67
C VAL A 156 8.29 -15.53 -10.91
N PRO A 157 9.43 -16.22 -11.15
CA PRO A 157 9.58 -17.09 -12.33
C PRO A 157 8.64 -18.31 -12.33
N ARG A 158 8.08 -18.68 -11.19
CA ARG A 158 7.18 -19.84 -11.03
C ARG A 158 5.72 -19.45 -10.87
N MET A 159 5.40 -18.15 -10.89
CA MET A 159 4.04 -17.65 -10.79
C MET A 159 3.23 -18.00 -12.04
N THR A 160 1.97 -18.33 -11.82
CA THR A 160 0.96 -18.41 -12.87
C THR A 160 0.69 -17.01 -13.45
N ARG A 161 0.08 -16.97 -14.64
CA ARG A 161 -0.33 -15.69 -15.24
C ARG A 161 -1.29 -14.89 -14.37
N SER A 162 -2.14 -15.56 -13.59
CA SER A 162 -3.09 -14.91 -12.67
C SER A 162 -2.36 -14.25 -11.50
N GLU A 163 -1.42 -14.96 -10.87
CA GLU A 163 -0.63 -14.44 -9.76
C GLU A 163 0.25 -13.25 -10.20
N LEU A 164 0.82 -13.32 -11.41
CA LEU A 164 1.61 -12.21 -11.95
C LEU A 164 0.72 -10.99 -12.24
N MET A 165 -0.47 -11.19 -12.79
CA MET A 165 -1.45 -10.12 -13.01
C MET A 165 -1.91 -9.50 -11.68
N ALA A 166 -2.15 -10.32 -10.66
CA ALA A 166 -2.52 -9.87 -9.32
C ALA A 166 -1.39 -9.03 -8.68
N LEU A 167 -0.13 -9.45 -8.85
CA LEU A 167 1.03 -8.67 -8.41
C LEU A 167 1.11 -7.31 -9.10
N MET A 168 0.97 -7.27 -10.44
CA MET A 168 1.02 -6.02 -11.20
C MET A 168 -0.14 -5.10 -10.83
N THR A 169 -1.35 -5.63 -10.77
CA THR A 169 -2.55 -4.87 -10.41
C THR A 169 -2.46 -4.34 -8.98
N GLY A 170 -1.94 -5.14 -8.06
CA GLY A 170 -1.70 -4.73 -6.68
C GLY A 170 -0.73 -3.55 -6.58
N GLY A 171 0.36 -3.56 -7.38
CA GLY A 171 1.32 -2.46 -7.42
C GLY A 171 0.75 -1.17 -8.00
N PHE A 172 -0.13 -1.25 -9.00
CA PHE A 172 -0.83 -0.08 -9.56
C PHE A 172 -1.99 0.42 -8.70
N ALA A 173 -2.53 -0.44 -7.82
CA ALA A 173 -3.64 -0.09 -6.94
C ALA A 173 -3.19 0.59 -5.64
N THR A 174 -1.91 0.55 -5.32
CA THR A 174 -1.34 1.14 -4.09
C THR A 174 -0.34 2.25 -4.42
N VAL A 175 0.04 3.00 -3.38
CA VAL A 175 1.12 3.99 -3.41
C VAL A 175 2.27 3.51 -2.52
N SER A 176 3.49 3.91 -2.83
CA SER A 176 4.64 3.69 -1.94
C SER A 176 4.50 4.57 -0.70
N GLY A 177 5.10 4.13 0.42
CA GLY A 177 5.23 4.98 1.60
C GLY A 177 6.21 6.14 1.42
N ALA A 178 7.13 6.04 0.45
CA ALA A 178 8.12 7.05 0.10
C ALA A 178 7.57 8.12 -0.86
#